data_AF-A0A6L3W400-F1
#
_entry.id   AF-A0A6L3W400-F1
#
_cell.length_a   1.000
_cell.length_b   1.000
_cell.length_c   1.000
_cell.angle_alpha   90.00
_cell.angle_beta   90.00
_cell.angle_gamma   90.00
#
_symmetry.space_group_name_H-M   'P 1'
#
loop_
_entity.id
_entity.type
_entity.pdbx_description
1 polymer ?
#
loop_
_entity_poly.entity_id
_entity_poly.type
_entity_poly.pdbx_seq_one_letter_code
_entity_poly.pdbx_strand_id
1 'polypeptide(L)'
;MAPESIDGIPVTVVVVWVLGAAGWGVVLAGLRRGLRGRDRGPALFAHTATPAGVVLMFAVLGYGSLYATIALAAEWWSLAAVTGFRPARLVAGGGLRRLAAWLLLTAAVTYVAGRLVLGR
;
A
#
# COMPACT_ATOMS: atom_id res chain seq x y z
N MET A 1 21.34 11.00 19.51
CA MET A 1 20.87 11.37 18.15
C MET A 1 20.49 10.07 17.45
N ALA A 2 19.29 9.99 16.88
CA ALA A 2 18.92 8.83 16.05
C ALA A 2 19.67 8.94 14.71
N PRO A 3 20.11 7.82 14.10
CA PRO A 3 20.77 7.87 12.80
C PRO A 3 19.84 8.47 11.75
N GLU A 4 20.35 9.40 10.94
CA GLU A 4 19.61 9.98 9.81
C GLU A 4 19.73 9.11 8.55
N SER A 5 20.76 8.26 8.49
CA SER A 5 21.01 7.31 7.40
C SER A 5 21.52 5.96 7.91
N ILE A 6 21.24 4.91 7.14
CA ILE A 6 21.80 3.55 7.30
C ILE A 6 22.44 3.20 5.96
N ASP A 7 23.75 2.95 5.96
CA ASP A 7 24.53 2.63 4.75
C ASP A 7 24.32 3.62 3.58
N GLY A 8 24.18 4.92 3.91
CA GLY A 8 23.95 5.98 2.92
C GLY A 8 22.49 6.13 2.46
N ILE A 9 21.58 5.29 2.94
CA ILE A 9 20.13 5.38 2.66
C ILE A 9 19.46 6.20 3.78
N PRO A 10 18.68 7.25 3.46
CA PRO A 10 17.93 7.98 4.47
C PRO A 10 17.01 7.05 5.27
N VAL A 11 17.02 7.16 6.60
CA VAL A 11 16.22 6.28 7.49
C VAL A 11 14.73 6.35 7.15
N THR A 12 14.23 7.51 6.72
CA THR A 12 12.85 7.69 6.27
C THR A 12 12.50 6.79 5.09
N VAL A 13 13.41 6.59 4.14
CA VAL A 13 13.23 5.68 3.01
C VAL A 13 13.11 4.24 3.50
N VAL A 14 14.00 3.81 4.39
CA VAL A 14 13.97 2.47 4.99
C VAL A 14 12.64 2.24 5.73
N VAL A 15 12.19 3.22 6.51
CA VAL A 15 10.90 3.15 7.23
C VAL A 15 9.73 3.01 6.26
N VAL A 16 9.69 3.79 5.18
CA VAL A 16 8.62 3.70 4.16
C VAL A 16 8.61 2.32 3.50
N TRP A 17 9.79 1.75 3.22
CA TRP A 17 9.91 0.40 2.67
C TRP A 17 9.39 -0.67 3.63
N VAL A 18 9.77 -0.60 4.90
CA VAL A 18 9.29 -1.53 5.94
C VAL A 18 7.78 -1.42 6.10
N LEU A 19 7.23 -0.19 6.17
CA LEU A 19 5.79 0.03 6.26
C LEU A 19 5.05 -0.49 5.03
N GLY A 20 5.61 -0.30 3.83
CA GLY A 20 5.08 -0.85 2.59
C GLY A 20 5.04 -2.38 2.63
N ALA A 21 6.16 -3.03 2.93
CA ALA A 21 6.25 -4.49 3.00
C ALA A 21 5.29 -5.07 4.05
N ALA A 22 5.18 -4.43 5.22
CA ALA A 22 4.26 -4.83 6.28
C ALA A 22 2.80 -4.68 5.84
N GLY A 23 2.41 -3.53 5.26
CA GLY A 23 1.06 -3.29 4.76
C GLY A 23 0.65 -4.31 3.68
N TRP A 24 1.55 -4.57 2.73
CA TRP A 24 1.35 -5.60 1.72
C TRP A 24 1.10 -6.98 2.31
N GLY A 25 1.93 -7.39 3.29
CA GLY A 25 1.83 -8.68 3.97
C GLY A 25 0.54 -8.82 4.76
N VAL A 26 0.10 -7.76 5.44
CA VAL A 26 -1.18 -7.70 6.16
C VAL A 26 -2.36 -7.93 5.21
N VAL A 27 -2.39 -7.23 4.07
CA VAL A 27 -3.45 -7.41 3.07
C VAL A 27 -3.40 -8.81 2.47
N LEU A 28 -2.22 -9.32 2.13
CA LEU A 28 -2.05 -10.67 1.60
C LEU A 28 -2.58 -11.73 2.59
N ALA A 29 -2.23 -11.62 3.86
CA ALA A 29 -2.71 -12.51 4.91
C ALA A 29 -4.24 -12.43 5.05
N GLY A 30 -4.80 -11.22 5.00
CA GLY A 30 -6.24 -10.99 5.01
C GLY A 30 -6.96 -11.63 3.82
N LEU A 31 -6.41 -11.49 2.61
CA LEU A 31 -6.95 -12.10 1.38
C LEU A 31 -6.87 -13.63 1.45
N ARG A 32 -5.73 -14.19 1.89
CA ARG A 32 -5.54 -15.64 2.04
C ARG A 32 -6.54 -16.28 3.00
N ARG A 33 -6.95 -15.56 4.05
CA ARG A 33 -7.93 -16.02 5.05
C ARG A 33 -9.38 -15.78 4.64
N GLY A 34 -9.64 -14.67 3.94
CA GLY A 34 -11.00 -14.19 3.67
C GLY A 34 -11.61 -14.63 2.34
N LEU A 35 -10.79 -14.85 1.30
CA LEU A 35 -11.29 -15.28 0.00
C LEU A 35 -11.38 -16.80 -0.11
N ARG A 36 -12.47 -17.28 -0.68
CA ARG A 36 -12.74 -18.71 -0.94
C ARG A 36 -13.28 -18.87 -2.37
N GLY A 37 -13.14 -20.06 -2.94
CA GLY A 37 -13.63 -20.35 -4.29
C GLY A 37 -12.72 -19.84 -5.40
N ARG A 38 -13.29 -19.72 -6.61
CA ARG A 38 -12.56 -19.48 -7.87
C ARG A 38 -11.81 -18.14 -7.91
N ASP A 39 -12.28 -17.13 -7.18
CA ASP A 39 -11.71 -15.78 -7.22
C ASP A 39 -10.43 -15.64 -6.37
N ARG A 40 -10.13 -16.63 -5.51
CA ARG A 40 -8.98 -16.58 -4.60
C ARG A 40 -7.64 -16.53 -5.35
N GLY A 41 -7.46 -17.39 -6.35
CA GLY A 41 -6.21 -17.48 -7.11
C GLY A 41 -5.87 -16.18 -7.83
N PRO A 42 -6.76 -15.67 -8.70
CA PRO A 42 -6.59 -14.40 -9.39
C PRO A 42 -6.35 -13.22 -8.45
N ALA A 43 -7.11 -13.11 -7.36
CA ALA A 43 -6.95 -12.00 -6.41
C ALA A 43 -5.60 -12.02 -5.68
N LEU A 44 -5.13 -13.20 -5.28
CA LEU A 44 -3.81 -13.34 -4.66
C LEU A 44 -2.70 -13.04 -5.67
N PHE A 45 -2.82 -13.54 -6.90
CA PHE A 45 -1.85 -13.27 -7.96
C PHE A 45 -1.75 -11.77 -8.27
N ALA A 46 -2.89 -11.12 -8.47
CA ALA A 46 -2.95 -9.67 -8.71
C ALA A 46 -2.25 -8.90 -7.60
N HIS A 47 -2.58 -9.17 -6.32
CA HIS A 47 -1.95 -8.51 -5.17
C HIS A 47 -0.44 -8.77 -5.06
N THR A 48 0.02 -9.97 -5.42
CA THR A 48 1.45 -10.28 -5.45
C THR A 48 2.19 -9.59 -6.59
N ALA A 49 1.52 -9.36 -7.73
CA ALA A 49 2.09 -8.68 -8.89
C ALA A 49 2.06 -7.14 -8.77
N THR A 50 1.14 -6.58 -7.97
CA THR A 50 0.95 -5.13 -7.81
C THR A 50 2.24 -4.36 -7.51
N PRO A 51 3.11 -4.76 -6.56
CA PRO A 51 4.31 -3.99 -6.26
C PRO A 51 5.24 -3.85 -7.48
N ALA A 52 5.47 -4.95 -8.20
CA ALA A 52 6.31 -4.94 -9.40
C ALA A 52 5.70 -4.10 -10.52
N GLY A 53 4.38 -4.23 -10.74
CA GLY A 53 3.67 -3.44 -11.74
C GLY A 53 3.72 -1.95 -11.46
N VAL A 54 3.55 -1.54 -10.20
CA VAL A 54 3.61 -0.13 -9.81
C VAL A 54 5.03 0.43 -9.92
N VAL A 55 6.05 -0.31 -9.50
CA VAL A 55 7.45 0.10 -9.68
C VAL A 55 7.78 0.28 -11.17
N LEU A 56 7.37 -0.67 -12.02
CA LEU A 56 7.58 -0.58 -13.46
C LEU A 56 6.84 0.62 -14.07
N MET A 57 5.58 0.84 -13.69
CA MET A 57 4.77 1.97 -14.17
C MET A 57 5.44 3.30 -13.82
N PHE A 58 5.90 3.48 -12.57
CA PHE A 58 6.57 4.70 -12.15
C PHE A 58 7.92 4.90 -12.85
N ALA A 59 8.67 3.81 -13.08
CA ALA A 59 9.90 3.85 -13.85
C ALA A 59 9.65 4.30 -15.31
N VAL A 60 8.59 3.80 -15.95
CA VAL A 60 8.20 4.19 -17.32
C VAL A 60 7.75 5.65 -17.40
N LEU A 61 7.04 6.14 -16.38
CA LEU A 61 6.55 7.52 -16.33
C LEU A 61 7.61 8.54 -15.88
N GLY A 62 8.82 8.10 -15.54
CA GLY A 62 9.91 8.96 -15.07
C GLY A 62 9.70 9.52 -13.65
N TYR A 63 8.81 8.92 -12.86
CA TYR A 63 8.60 9.30 -11.46
C TYR A 63 9.51 8.49 -10.52
N GLY A 64 9.95 9.13 -9.44
CA GLY A 64 10.78 8.47 -8.42
C GLY A 64 10.04 7.33 -7.71
N SER A 65 10.73 6.21 -7.49
CA SER A 65 10.20 5.03 -6.79
C SER A 65 9.69 5.35 -5.38
N LEU A 66 10.27 6.35 -4.71
CA LEU A 66 9.89 6.75 -3.36
C LEU A 66 8.44 7.24 -3.27
N TYR A 67 7.98 8.05 -4.23
CA TYR A 67 6.58 8.48 -4.25
C TYR A 67 5.63 7.29 -4.45
N ALA A 68 6.01 6.36 -5.33
CA ALA A 68 5.27 5.12 -5.56
C ALA A 68 5.17 4.27 -4.28
N THR A 69 6.28 4.13 -3.55
CA THR A 69 6.31 3.35 -2.29
C THR A 69 5.46 4.00 -1.20
N ILE A 70 5.47 5.34 -1.09
CA ILE A 70 4.60 6.08 -0.16
C ILE A 70 3.13 5.80 -0.48
N ALA A 71 2.74 5.94 -1.75
CA ALA A 71 1.37 5.71 -2.19
C ALA A 71 0.92 4.26 -1.93
N LEU A 72 1.75 3.27 -2.26
CA LEU A 72 1.47 1.85 -2.00
C LEU A 72 1.32 1.55 -0.51
N ALA A 73 2.22 2.06 0.33
CA ALA A 73 2.12 1.89 1.77
C ALA A 73 0.81 2.49 2.30
N ALA A 74 0.48 3.71 1.88
CA ALA A 74 -0.77 4.36 2.24
C ALA A 74 -2.00 3.55 1.79
N GLU A 75 -1.97 3.02 0.57
CA GLU A 75 -3.06 2.23 -0.02
C GLU A 75 -3.35 0.96 0.79
N TRP A 76 -2.31 0.18 1.12
CA TRP A 76 -2.47 -1.07 1.85
C TRP A 76 -2.91 -0.88 3.31
N TRP A 77 -2.34 0.10 4.02
CA TRP A 77 -2.76 0.41 5.38
C TRP A 77 -4.17 1.00 5.43
N SER A 78 -4.54 1.84 4.44
CA SER A 78 -5.90 2.36 4.32
C SER A 78 -6.91 1.25 4.04
N LEU A 79 -6.56 0.29 3.17
CA LEU A 79 -7.39 -0.87 2.90
C LEU A 79 -7.60 -1.71 4.16
N ALA A 80 -6.53 -1.99 4.90
CA ALA A 80 -6.59 -2.73 6.15
C ALA A 80 -7.48 -2.00 7.18
N ALA A 81 -7.32 -0.69 7.35
CA ALA A 81 -8.11 0.12 8.27
C ALA A 81 -9.60 0.13 7.88
N VAL A 82 -9.92 0.47 6.64
CA VAL A 82 -11.30 0.61 6.14
C VAL A 82 -12.04 -0.74 6.11
N THR A 83 -11.33 -1.85 5.94
CA THR A 83 -11.94 -3.19 5.92
C THR A 83 -11.88 -3.92 7.27
N GLY A 84 -11.18 -3.36 8.27
CA GLY A 84 -10.93 -4.01 9.56
C GLY A 84 -10.12 -5.29 9.39
N PHE A 85 -9.01 -5.24 8.63
CA PHE A 85 -8.11 -6.35 8.31
C PHE A 85 -8.78 -7.51 7.54
N ARG A 86 -9.90 -7.24 6.88
CA ARG A 86 -10.65 -8.21 6.06
C ARG A 86 -10.86 -7.65 4.65
N PRO A 87 -9.80 -7.60 3.81
CA PRO A 87 -9.84 -6.94 2.50
C PRO A 87 -10.95 -7.46 1.58
N ALA A 88 -11.33 -8.73 1.72
CA ALA A 88 -12.48 -9.33 1.02
C ALA A 88 -13.80 -8.55 1.23
N ARG A 89 -13.97 -7.81 2.33
CA ARG A 89 -15.16 -6.97 2.60
C ARG A 89 -15.30 -5.80 1.64
N LEU A 90 -14.24 -5.41 0.94
CA LEU A 90 -14.33 -4.40 -0.12
C LEU A 90 -15.18 -4.93 -1.28
N VAL A 91 -15.10 -6.23 -1.58
CA VAL A 91 -15.78 -6.87 -2.73
C VAL A 91 -17.07 -7.57 -2.32
N ALA A 92 -17.07 -8.31 -1.21
CA ALA A 92 -18.19 -9.16 -0.78
C ALA A 92 -19.39 -8.38 -0.19
N GLY A 93 -19.23 -7.10 0.10
CA GLY A 93 -20.30 -6.24 0.63
C GLY A 93 -19.95 -4.74 0.66
N GLY A 94 -18.86 -4.35 -0.01
CA GLY A 94 -18.38 -2.97 -0.05
C GLY A 94 -19.11 -2.19 -1.11
N GLY A 95 -20.28 -1.66 -0.77
CA GLY A 95 -20.91 -0.62 -1.58
C GLY A 95 -19.96 0.57 -1.78
N LEU A 96 -20.25 1.40 -2.80
CA LEU A 96 -19.47 2.57 -3.22
C LEU A 96 -18.85 3.38 -2.06
N ARG A 97 -19.56 3.48 -0.92
CA ARG A 97 -19.11 4.15 0.30
C ARG A 97 -17.78 3.62 0.85
N ARG A 98 -17.58 2.29 0.90
CA ARG A 98 -16.34 1.69 1.44
C ARG A 98 -15.18 1.89 0.47
N LEU A 99 -15.44 1.81 -0.84
CA LEU A 99 -14.48 2.15 -1.87
C LEU A 99 -14.07 3.63 -1.77
N ALA A 100 -15.04 4.54 -1.69
CA ALA A 100 -14.79 5.97 -1.51
C ALA A 100 -13.99 6.26 -0.24
N ALA A 101 -14.33 5.64 0.89
CA ALA A 101 -13.58 5.80 2.15
C ALA A 101 -12.13 5.33 2.02
N TRP A 102 -11.90 4.20 1.36
CA TRP A 102 -10.55 3.70 1.09
C TRP A 102 -9.76 4.64 0.18
N LEU A 103 -10.34 5.11 -0.92
CA LEU A 103 -9.69 6.04 -1.85
C LEU A 103 -9.37 7.38 -1.20
N LEU A 104 -10.33 7.97 -0.46
CA LEU A 104 -10.13 9.22 0.26
C LEU A 104 -9.06 9.11 1.33
N LEU A 105 -9.05 8.03 2.11
CA LEU A 105 -8.04 7.80 3.13
C LEU A 105 -6.65 7.59 2.50
N THR A 106 -6.59 6.83 1.41
CA THR A 106 -5.34 6.62 0.65
C THR A 106 -4.79 7.94 0.13
N ALA A 107 -5.64 8.77 -0.48
CA ALA A 107 -5.25 10.08 -0.99
C ALA A 107 -4.76 11.01 0.14
N ALA A 108 -5.50 11.10 1.25
CA ALA A 108 -5.13 11.93 2.38
C ALA A 108 -3.79 11.50 3.01
N VAL A 109 -3.61 10.20 3.26
CA VAL A 109 -2.38 9.66 3.84
C VAL A 109 -1.21 9.83 2.89
N THR A 110 -1.40 9.59 1.59
CA THR A 110 -0.36 9.78 0.56
C THR A 110 0.08 11.23 0.51
N TYR A 111 -0.87 12.18 0.52
CA TYR A 111 -0.57 13.61 0.52
C TYR A 111 0.22 14.02 1.77
N VAL A 112 -0.25 13.63 2.96
CA VAL A 112 0.42 13.97 4.23
C VAL A 112 1.82 13.35 4.30
N ALA A 113 1.95 12.05 3.99
CA ALA A 113 3.24 11.37 4.00
C ALA A 113 4.19 11.93 2.95
N GLY A 114 3.70 12.24 1.75
CA GLY A 114 4.46 12.89 0.70
C GLY A 114 5.01 14.25 1.15
N ARG A 115 4.19 15.08 1.81
CA ARG A 115 4.64 16.37 2.36
C ARG A 115 5.69 16.20 3.45
N LEU A 116 5.57 15.18 4.30
CA LEU A 116 6.50 14.92 5.40
C LEU A 116 7.84 14.32 4.94
N VAL A 117 7.83 13.53 3.86
CA VAL A 117 9.01 12.80 3.37
C VAL A 117 9.73 13.54 2.26
N LEU A 118 8.99 14.18 1.34
CA LEU A 118 9.53 14.84 0.14
C LEU A 118 9.56 16.37 0.24
N GLY A 119 8.80 16.95 1.18
CA GLY A 119 8.73 18.39 1.42
C GLY A 119 9.66 18.88 2.54
N ARG A 120 10.54 18.01 3.04
CA ARG A 120 11.71 18.39 3.84
C ARG A 120 12.87 18.67 2.90
#